data_AF-A0A7X7J3Q1-F1
#
_entry.id   AF-A0A7X7J3Q1-F1
#
_cell.length_a   1.000
_cell.length_b   1.000
_cell.length_c   1.000
_cell.angle_alpha   90.00
_cell.angle_beta   90.00
_cell.angle_gamma   90.00
#
_symmetry.space_group_name_H-M   'P 1'
#
loop_
_entity.id
_entity.type
_entity.pdbx_description
1 polymer ?
#
loop_
_entity_poly.entity_id
_entity_poly.type
_entity_poly.pdbx_seq_one_letter_code
_entity_poly.pdbx_strand_id
1 'polypeptide(L)'
;MHRTCLKEIAVFTVVVLLCLAGSLAAADRRPNFVFFLIDDLRFDAMSCAGHPFVKTPNVDRIASAGVRCTNAFVTISLCAPSRACFLTGTYAHTNGVRTNEQMEFEHSMPTYPGLLRAAGYETAFVGKWHMKNVADPRPGFDYWLSFVGQGDYINPKLNENGRGFHATGYMTDLLTQYAVDFLKKPREKPFSLCLWHKAVHGPFTPADRHSDLYKDALLPEPVSFRDTFEGKPAWQSRRPRAAGNRNQATRPSLADLQPPAWNARD
;
A
#
# COMPACT_ATOMS: atom_id res chain seq x y z
N MET A 1 -3.75 62.78 -35.70
CA MET A 1 -2.85 61.65 -35.41
C MET A 1 -2.83 61.21 -33.93
N HIS A 2 -3.24 62.02 -32.94
CA HIS A 2 -3.22 61.59 -31.52
C HIS A 2 -4.34 60.63 -31.07
N ARG A 3 -5.50 60.62 -31.72
CA ARG A 3 -6.65 59.80 -31.29
C ARG A 3 -6.54 58.31 -31.65
N THR A 4 -5.73 57.95 -32.63
CA THR A 4 -5.47 56.56 -33.04
C THR A 4 -4.48 55.87 -32.11
N CYS A 5 -3.43 56.58 -31.66
CA CYS A 5 -2.43 56.06 -30.73
C CYS A 5 -3.03 55.67 -29.36
N LEU A 6 -3.97 56.45 -28.84
CA LEU A 6 -4.65 56.15 -27.56
C LEU A 6 -5.54 54.89 -27.63
N LYS A 7 -6.12 54.58 -28.80
CA LYS A 7 -6.92 53.35 -28.99
C LYS A 7 -6.05 52.11 -29.04
N GLU A 8 -4.89 52.19 -29.69
CA GLU A 8 -3.96 51.05 -29.77
C GLU A 8 -3.33 50.74 -28.41
N ILE A 9 -2.98 51.76 -27.61
CA ILE A 9 -2.50 51.58 -26.24
C ILE A 9 -3.58 50.96 -25.35
N ALA A 10 -4.84 51.40 -25.46
CA ALA A 10 -5.94 50.83 -24.68
C ALA A 10 -6.22 49.36 -25.04
N VAL A 11 -6.19 49.00 -26.32
CA VAL A 11 -6.37 47.61 -26.77
C VAL A 11 -5.22 46.73 -26.28
N PHE A 12 -3.97 47.20 -26.38
CA PHE A 12 -2.81 46.46 -25.90
C PHE A 12 -2.86 46.23 -24.37
N THR A 13 -3.27 47.25 -23.61
CA THR A 13 -3.42 47.15 -22.14
C THR A 13 -4.52 46.15 -21.75
N VAL A 14 -5.65 46.13 -22.45
CA VAL A 14 -6.74 45.16 -22.22
C VAL A 14 -6.32 43.74 -22.56
N VAL A 15 -5.57 43.54 -23.65
CA VAL A 15 -5.03 42.22 -24.03
C VAL A 15 -4.02 41.71 -22.99
N VAL A 16 -3.11 42.57 -22.52
CA VAL A 16 -2.16 42.21 -21.45
C VAL A 16 -2.89 41.86 -20.16
N LEU A 17 -3.90 42.62 -19.75
CA LEU A 17 -4.72 42.32 -18.57
C LEU A 17 -5.48 41.00 -18.69
N LEU A 18 -6.02 40.68 -19.87
CA LEU A 18 -6.70 39.41 -20.16
C LEU A 18 -5.73 38.21 -20.15
N CYS A 19 -4.50 38.38 -20.65
CA CYS A 19 -3.46 37.35 -20.60
C CYS A 19 -2.94 37.09 -19.18
N LEU A 20 -2.81 38.13 -18.34
CA LEU A 20 -2.48 37.97 -16.93
C LEU A 20 -3.62 37.30 -16.14
N ALA A 21 -4.88 37.64 -16.44
CA ALA A 21 -6.04 37.01 -15.81
C ALA A 21 -6.18 35.51 -16.17
N GLY A 22 -5.88 35.14 -17.42
CA GLY A 22 -5.88 33.72 -17.85
C GLY A 22 -4.80 32.86 -17.17
N SER A 23 -3.65 33.45 -16.85
CA SER A 23 -2.56 32.76 -16.13
C SER A 23 -2.85 32.58 -14.63
N LEU A 24 -3.59 33.51 -14.01
CA LEU A 24 -4.05 33.40 -12.62
C LEU A 24 -5.21 32.40 -12.45
N ALA A 25 -5.96 32.11 -13.52
CA ALA A 25 -7.13 31.22 -13.51
C ALA A 25 -6.81 29.76 -13.85
N ALA A 26 -5.55 29.41 -14.14
CA ALA A 26 -5.08 28.03 -14.06
C ALA A 26 -5.03 27.63 -12.57
N ALA A 27 -6.21 27.48 -11.96
CA ALA A 27 -6.40 26.98 -10.62
C ALA A 27 -5.49 25.77 -10.45
N ASP A 28 -4.61 25.85 -9.46
CA ASP A 28 -3.56 24.90 -9.12
C ASP A 28 -4.02 23.42 -9.30
N ARG A 29 -3.87 22.87 -10.52
CA ARG A 29 -4.44 21.55 -10.94
C ARG A 29 -3.64 20.38 -10.39
N ARG A 30 -2.93 20.58 -9.27
CA ARG A 30 -2.11 19.56 -8.63
C ARG A 30 -3.01 18.39 -8.19
N PRO A 31 -2.72 17.15 -8.61
CA PRO A 31 -3.55 16.01 -8.26
C PRO A 31 -3.41 15.69 -6.77
N ASN A 32 -4.43 15.06 -6.19
CA ASN A 32 -4.34 14.43 -4.89
C ASN A 32 -3.82 13.00 -5.03
N PHE A 33 -3.12 12.51 -4.01
CA PHE A 33 -2.59 11.15 -3.97
C PHE A 33 -3.20 10.36 -2.82
N VAL A 34 -3.65 9.13 -3.11
CA VAL A 34 -3.95 8.12 -2.10
C VAL A 34 -3.14 6.88 -2.43
N PHE A 35 -2.22 6.51 -1.53
CA PHE A 35 -1.41 5.30 -1.66
C PHE A 35 -1.93 4.22 -0.71
N PHE A 36 -2.64 3.26 -1.29
CA PHE A 36 -3.07 2.05 -0.58
C PHE A 36 -1.93 1.03 -0.57
N LEU A 37 -1.62 0.49 0.61
CA LEU A 37 -0.70 -0.63 0.76
C LEU A 37 -1.36 -1.70 1.64
N ILE A 38 -1.39 -2.93 1.14
CA ILE A 38 -2.01 -4.08 1.82
C ILE A 38 -0.89 -5.05 2.17
N ASP A 39 -0.77 -5.40 3.45
CA ASP A 39 0.33 -6.25 3.93
C ASP A 39 0.06 -7.72 3.58
N ASP A 40 1.10 -8.43 3.14
CA ASP A 40 1.07 -9.83 2.69
C ASP A 40 0.05 -10.19 1.58
N LEU A 41 -0.55 -9.20 0.89
CA LEU A 41 -1.45 -9.51 -0.23
C LEU A 41 -0.66 -10.11 -1.40
N ARG A 42 -0.99 -11.37 -1.75
CA ARG A 42 -0.44 -12.01 -2.95
C ARG A 42 -0.98 -11.36 -4.21
N PHE A 43 -0.14 -11.28 -5.25
CA PHE A 43 -0.51 -10.71 -6.55
C PHE A 43 -1.69 -11.43 -7.23
N ASP A 44 -1.88 -12.72 -6.93
CA ASP A 44 -2.92 -13.58 -7.49
C ASP A 44 -4.17 -13.70 -6.62
N ALA A 45 -4.22 -13.05 -5.44
CA ALA A 45 -5.35 -13.11 -4.51
C ALA A 45 -6.45 -12.06 -4.81
N MET A 46 -6.75 -11.81 -6.10
CA MET A 46 -7.72 -10.81 -6.57
C MET A 46 -8.50 -11.32 -7.79
N SER A 47 -9.76 -10.93 -7.94
CA SER A 47 -10.54 -11.36 -9.13
C SER A 47 -9.99 -10.78 -10.43
N CYS A 48 -9.52 -9.53 -10.45
CA CYS A 48 -8.83 -8.96 -11.62
C CYS A 48 -7.48 -9.65 -11.97
N ALA A 49 -6.95 -10.49 -11.08
CA ALA A 49 -5.78 -11.33 -11.31
C ALA A 49 -6.15 -12.77 -11.69
N GLY A 50 -7.44 -13.09 -11.84
CA GLY A 50 -7.92 -14.42 -12.23
C GLY A 50 -8.12 -15.39 -11.08
N HIS A 51 -8.18 -14.92 -9.83
CA HIS A 51 -8.44 -15.81 -8.69
C HIS A 51 -9.79 -16.55 -8.87
N PRO A 52 -9.85 -17.88 -8.62
CA PRO A 52 -11.01 -18.70 -8.99
C PRO A 52 -12.34 -18.30 -8.33
N PHE A 53 -12.33 -17.94 -7.04
CA PHE A 53 -13.56 -17.63 -6.30
C PHE A 53 -13.56 -16.30 -5.54
N VAL A 54 -12.41 -15.78 -5.10
CA VAL A 54 -12.29 -14.48 -4.43
C VAL A 54 -12.84 -13.37 -5.32
N LYS A 55 -13.72 -12.54 -4.76
CA LYS A 55 -14.30 -11.36 -5.41
C LYS A 55 -13.74 -10.08 -4.78
N THR A 56 -13.18 -9.20 -5.61
CA THR A 56 -12.61 -7.91 -5.22
C THR A 56 -13.16 -6.76 -6.08
N PRO A 57 -14.49 -6.55 -6.15
CA PRO A 57 -15.11 -5.64 -7.13
C PRO A 57 -14.57 -4.19 -7.06
N ASN A 58 -14.25 -3.69 -5.86
CA ASN A 58 -13.69 -2.34 -5.71
C ASN A 58 -12.25 -2.23 -6.25
N VAL A 59 -11.43 -3.28 -6.09
CA VAL A 59 -10.08 -3.34 -6.66
C VAL A 59 -10.15 -3.51 -8.17
N ASP A 60 -11.06 -4.35 -8.66
CA ASP A 60 -11.31 -4.56 -10.09
C ASP A 60 -11.76 -3.26 -10.76
N ARG A 61 -12.55 -2.42 -10.08
CA ARG A 61 -12.91 -1.08 -10.57
C ARG A 61 -11.70 -0.16 -10.73
N ILE A 62 -10.75 -0.19 -9.80
CA ILE A 62 -9.50 0.59 -9.91
C ILE A 62 -8.66 0.05 -11.07
N ALA A 63 -8.54 -1.27 -11.20
CA ALA A 63 -7.78 -1.90 -12.27
C ALA A 63 -8.36 -1.63 -13.66
N SER A 64 -9.69 -1.62 -13.81
CA SER A 64 -10.37 -1.37 -15.08
C SER A 64 -10.42 0.11 -15.47
N ALA A 65 -10.46 1.02 -14.50
CA ALA A 65 -10.43 2.47 -14.74
C ALA A 65 -8.99 3.04 -14.81
N GLY A 66 -7.97 2.18 -14.66
CA GLY A 66 -6.58 2.60 -14.56
C GLY A 66 -5.62 1.61 -15.22
N VAL A 67 -4.45 1.44 -14.62
CA VAL A 67 -3.40 0.54 -15.11
C VAL A 67 -3.08 -0.50 -14.06
N ARG A 68 -3.06 -1.78 -14.47
CA ARG A 68 -2.62 -2.91 -13.64
C ARG A 68 -1.27 -3.41 -14.12
N CYS A 69 -0.22 -3.21 -13.33
CA CYS A 69 1.11 -3.74 -13.62
C CYS A 69 1.17 -5.23 -13.25
N THR A 70 1.33 -6.12 -14.24
CA THR A 70 1.43 -7.57 -14.03
C THR A 70 2.85 -8.04 -13.69
N ASN A 71 3.85 -7.18 -13.90
CA ASN A 71 5.26 -7.43 -13.62
C ASN A 71 5.81 -6.34 -12.69
N ALA A 72 5.30 -6.29 -11.46
CA ALA A 72 5.75 -5.37 -10.41
C ALA A 72 6.37 -6.16 -9.26
N PHE A 73 7.61 -5.84 -8.89
CA PHE A 73 8.38 -6.57 -7.88
C PHE A 73 8.81 -5.63 -6.75
N VAL A 74 8.70 -6.09 -5.52
CA VAL A 74 9.37 -5.46 -4.38
C VAL A 74 10.87 -5.78 -4.42
N THR A 75 11.69 -4.86 -3.94
CA THR A 75 13.15 -5.03 -3.93
C THR A 75 13.61 -6.02 -2.87
N ILE A 76 12.89 -6.09 -1.75
CA ILE A 76 13.05 -7.08 -0.68
C ILE A 76 11.66 -7.51 -0.22
N SER A 77 11.41 -8.83 -0.22
CA SER A 77 10.12 -9.42 0.21
C SER A 77 10.02 -9.51 1.73
N LEU A 78 10.11 -8.36 2.41
CA LEU A 78 9.98 -8.23 3.87
C LEU A 78 9.38 -6.86 4.24
N CYS A 79 8.55 -6.81 5.29
CA CYS A 79 7.73 -5.66 5.64
C CYS A 79 8.51 -4.33 5.75
N ALA A 80 9.45 -4.21 6.71
CA ALA A 80 10.14 -2.93 6.94
C ALA A 80 11.02 -2.50 5.74
N PRO A 81 11.85 -3.39 5.15
CA PRO A 81 12.63 -3.04 3.96
C PRO A 81 11.79 -2.57 2.77
N SER A 82 10.68 -3.25 2.47
CA SER A 82 9.81 -2.86 1.36
C SER A 82 9.18 -1.49 1.61
N ARG A 83 8.72 -1.21 2.84
CA ARG A 83 8.13 0.08 3.22
C ARG A 83 9.15 1.23 3.14
N ALA A 84 10.39 0.99 3.56
CA ALA A 84 11.48 1.96 3.43
C ALA A 84 11.77 2.27 1.96
N CYS A 85 11.77 1.26 1.08
CA CYS A 85 11.95 1.47 -0.36
C CYS A 85 10.80 2.30 -0.96
N PHE A 86 9.54 2.06 -0.58
CA PHE A 86 8.41 2.88 -1.04
C PHE A 86 8.53 4.36 -0.62
N LEU A 87 8.96 4.63 0.62
CA LEU A 87 9.07 6.01 1.11
C LEU A 87 10.24 6.76 0.50
N THR A 88 11.39 6.10 0.39
CA THR A 88 12.65 6.75 -0.02
C THR A 88 12.88 6.71 -1.53
N GLY A 89 12.21 5.80 -2.25
CA GLY A 89 12.47 5.55 -3.67
C GLY A 89 13.82 4.90 -3.95
N THR A 90 14.47 4.31 -2.93
CA THR A 90 15.81 3.72 -3.03
C THR A 90 15.82 2.25 -2.66
N TYR A 91 16.85 1.51 -3.08
CA TYR A 91 17.09 0.15 -2.63
C TYR A 91 17.52 0.10 -1.16
N ALA A 92 17.29 -1.04 -0.50
CA ALA A 92 17.64 -1.25 0.91
C ALA A 92 19.14 -1.05 1.25
N HIS A 93 20.04 -1.24 0.28
CA HIS A 93 21.46 -0.96 0.49
C HIS A 93 21.75 0.55 0.60
N THR A 94 20.88 1.40 0.05
CA THR A 94 20.96 2.86 0.11
C THR A 94 20.26 3.41 1.35
N ASN A 95 19.02 2.97 1.64
CA ASN A 95 18.28 3.45 2.82
C ASN A 95 18.67 2.76 4.14
N GLY A 96 19.41 1.66 4.09
CA GLY A 96 19.93 0.96 5.27
C GLY A 96 18.95 -0.01 5.95
N VAL A 97 17.67 -0.03 5.59
CA VAL A 97 16.65 -0.92 6.18
C VAL A 97 16.64 -2.26 5.45
N ARG A 98 17.44 -3.21 5.94
CA ARG A 98 17.66 -4.51 5.26
C ARG A 98 16.86 -5.67 5.86
N THR A 99 16.43 -5.54 7.11
CA THR A 99 15.71 -6.60 7.84
C THR A 99 14.57 -6.00 8.68
N ASN A 100 13.78 -6.87 9.34
CA ASN A 100 12.78 -6.44 10.32
C ASN A 100 13.37 -6.20 11.72
N GLU A 101 14.70 -6.31 11.88
CA GLU A 101 15.43 -5.89 13.08
C GLU A 101 16.04 -4.49 12.87
N GLN A 102 16.54 -4.21 11.67
CA GLN A 102 17.05 -2.90 11.25
C GLN A 102 15.94 -2.06 10.63
N MET A 103 15.02 -1.57 11.47
CA MET A 103 13.73 -1.07 11.01
C MET A 103 13.68 0.44 10.72
N GLU A 104 14.78 1.20 10.78
CA GLU A 104 14.71 2.66 10.68
C GLU A 104 15.83 3.20 9.77
N PHE A 105 15.45 4.00 8.78
CA PHE A 105 16.37 4.81 7.99
C PHE A 105 16.60 6.17 8.65
N GLU A 106 17.69 6.85 8.31
CA GLU A 106 18.00 8.18 8.85
C GLU A 106 16.89 9.19 8.53
N HIS A 107 16.43 9.94 9.53
CA HIS A 107 15.30 10.88 9.35
C HIS A 107 15.62 12.06 8.43
N SER A 108 16.91 12.31 8.18
CA SER A 108 17.41 13.28 7.20
C SER A 108 17.20 12.83 5.74
N MET A 109 16.98 11.53 5.51
CA MET A 109 16.79 11.00 4.17
C MET A 109 15.49 11.54 3.56
N PRO A 110 15.53 12.04 2.31
CA PRO A 110 14.32 12.45 1.62
C PRO A 110 13.31 11.31 1.49
N THR A 111 12.06 11.59 1.80
CA THR A 111 10.93 10.69 1.56
C THR A 111 9.93 11.38 0.66
N TYR A 112 9.22 10.63 -0.19
CA TYR A 112 8.22 11.24 -1.07
C TYR A 112 7.13 12.01 -0.30
N PRO A 113 6.64 11.58 0.90
CA PRO A 113 5.70 12.39 1.67
C PRO A 113 6.36 13.68 2.16
N GLY A 114 7.60 13.63 2.65
CA GLY A 114 8.36 14.83 3.04
C GLY A 114 8.54 15.82 1.89
N LEU A 115 8.83 15.32 0.68
CA LEU A 115 8.96 16.14 -0.53
C LEU A 115 7.62 16.76 -0.95
N LEU A 116 6.53 15.99 -0.93
CA LEU A 116 5.18 16.51 -1.23
C LEU A 116 4.76 17.58 -0.21
N ARG A 117 5.03 17.34 1.08
CA ARG A 117 4.79 18.31 2.14
C ARG A 117 5.54 19.62 1.91
N ALA A 118 6.83 19.54 1.58
CA ALA A 118 7.64 20.72 1.23
C ALA A 118 7.11 21.44 -0.01
N ALA A 119 6.50 20.71 -0.96
CA ALA A 119 5.83 21.27 -2.13
C ALA A 119 4.44 21.86 -1.82
N GLY A 120 3.97 21.85 -0.57
CA GLY A 120 2.71 22.46 -0.16
C GLY A 120 1.49 21.53 -0.13
N TYR A 121 1.71 20.22 -0.22
CA TYR A 121 0.64 19.23 0.04
C TYR A 121 0.39 19.08 1.54
N GLU A 122 -0.87 18.84 1.91
CA GLU A 122 -1.20 18.26 3.22
C GLU A 122 -0.92 16.76 3.19
N THR A 123 -0.11 16.27 4.14
CA THR A 123 0.36 14.89 4.15
C THR A 123 -0.20 14.10 5.31
N ALA A 124 -0.69 12.89 5.05
CA ALA A 124 -1.33 12.05 6.04
C ALA A 124 -0.83 10.61 5.97
N PHE A 125 -0.68 9.98 7.14
CA PHE A 125 -0.40 8.57 7.28
C PHE A 125 -1.45 7.90 8.15
N VAL A 126 -1.99 6.78 7.68
CA VAL A 126 -2.95 5.95 8.41
C VAL A 126 -2.58 4.48 8.23
N GLY A 127 -2.16 3.82 9.31
CA GLY A 127 -2.03 2.36 9.36
C GLY A 127 -0.68 1.82 9.82
N LYS A 128 -0.19 0.77 9.17
CA LYS A 128 0.98 0.00 9.62
C LYS A 128 2.29 0.68 9.21
N TRP A 129 2.96 1.35 10.12
CA TRP A 129 4.29 1.90 9.86
C TRP A 129 5.38 0.83 9.80
N HIS A 130 5.45 -0.03 10.83
CA HIS A 130 6.38 -1.17 10.98
C HIS A 130 7.89 -0.85 10.97
N MET A 131 8.28 0.38 10.63
CA MET A 131 9.66 0.85 10.64
C MET A 131 9.99 1.45 12.02
N LYS A 132 10.31 0.56 12.96
CA LYS A 132 10.47 0.73 14.42
C LYS A 132 9.25 0.19 15.18
N ASN A 133 9.50 -0.43 16.33
CA ASN A 133 8.45 -0.97 17.19
C ASN A 133 7.80 0.10 18.09
N VAL A 134 7.43 1.24 17.49
CA VAL A 134 6.70 2.34 18.14
C VAL A 134 5.62 2.85 17.18
N ALA A 135 4.67 3.62 17.69
CA ALA A 135 3.56 4.19 16.91
C ALA A 135 3.61 5.72 16.80
N ASP A 136 4.74 6.34 17.20
CA ASP A 136 4.87 7.79 17.27
C ASP A 136 4.89 8.45 15.89
N PRO A 137 4.44 9.72 15.78
CA PRO A 137 4.48 10.48 14.55
C PRO A 137 5.85 10.53 13.90
N ARG A 138 5.85 10.56 12.57
CA ARG A 138 7.07 10.52 11.75
C ARG A 138 7.21 11.80 10.93
N PRO A 139 8.45 12.27 10.67
CA PRO A 139 8.67 13.42 9.81
C PRO A 139 8.00 13.25 8.43
N GLY A 140 7.51 14.36 7.88
CA GLY A 140 6.89 14.38 6.55
C GLY A 140 5.39 14.10 6.51
N PHE A 141 4.73 14.05 7.67
CA PHE A 141 3.28 13.90 7.78
C PHE A 141 2.67 14.97 8.70
N ASP A 142 1.62 15.64 8.24
CA ASP A 142 0.83 16.60 9.01
C ASP A 142 -0.26 15.91 9.85
N TYR A 143 -0.74 14.75 9.38
CA TYR A 143 -1.66 13.87 10.12
C TYR A 143 -1.09 12.47 10.26
N TRP A 144 -1.20 11.89 11.45
CA TRP A 144 -0.64 10.58 11.77
C TRP A 144 -1.61 9.73 12.58
N LEU A 145 -1.90 8.53 12.07
CA LEU A 145 -2.52 7.44 12.81
C LEU A 145 -1.74 6.13 12.57
N SER A 146 -1.22 5.51 13.61
CA SER A 146 -0.50 4.23 13.51
C SER A 146 -0.72 3.35 14.75
N PHE A 147 -0.15 2.16 14.71
CA PHE A 147 -0.09 1.21 15.83
C PHE A 147 1.29 0.57 15.94
N VAL A 148 1.57 -0.05 17.08
CA VAL A 148 2.88 -0.64 17.38
C VAL A 148 3.01 -2.02 16.72
N GLY A 149 4.16 -2.27 16.11
CA GLY A 149 4.55 -3.59 15.61
C GLY A 149 3.61 -4.14 14.54
N GLN A 150 2.95 -5.25 14.85
CA GLN A 150 2.00 -5.92 13.94
C GLN A 150 0.56 -5.44 14.12
N GLY A 151 0.23 -4.83 15.27
CA GLY A 151 -1.12 -4.46 15.67
C GLY A 151 -2.06 -5.64 15.88
N ASP A 152 -3.21 -5.35 16.48
CA ASP A 152 -4.29 -6.31 16.70
C ASP A 152 -5.40 -6.11 15.66
N TYR A 153 -6.13 -7.18 15.33
CA TYR A 153 -7.27 -7.06 14.41
C TYR A 153 -8.51 -6.48 15.09
N ILE A 154 -8.71 -6.76 16.38
CA ILE A 154 -9.92 -6.41 17.13
C ILE A 154 -9.50 -5.52 18.29
N ASN A 155 -10.22 -4.41 18.45
CA ASN A 155 -10.02 -3.42 19.51
C ASN A 155 -8.56 -2.97 19.69
N PRO A 156 -7.90 -2.50 18.60
CA PRO A 156 -6.46 -2.26 18.63
C PRO A 156 -6.08 -1.04 19.47
N LYS A 157 -4.86 -1.07 20.01
CA LYS A 157 -4.21 0.13 20.54
C LYS A 157 -3.64 0.96 19.38
N LEU A 158 -4.13 2.19 19.24
CA LEU A 158 -3.75 3.14 18.19
C LEU A 158 -3.04 4.35 18.81
N ASN A 159 -2.32 5.10 17.97
CA ASN A 159 -1.72 6.38 18.28
C ASN A 159 -2.15 7.37 17.20
N GLU A 160 -2.86 8.43 17.60
CA GLU A 160 -3.23 9.55 16.73
C GLU A 160 -2.44 10.79 17.15
N ASN A 161 -1.58 11.29 16.24
CA ASN A 161 -0.76 12.49 16.45
C ASN A 161 -0.01 12.51 17.81
N GLY A 162 0.56 11.37 18.20
CA GLY A 162 1.32 11.22 19.45
C GLY A 162 0.49 10.82 20.66
N ARG A 163 -0.85 10.72 20.53
CA ARG A 163 -1.74 10.33 21.63
C ARG A 163 -2.22 8.90 21.47
N GLY A 164 -1.79 8.03 22.38
CA GLY A 164 -2.21 6.63 22.42
C GLY A 164 -3.62 6.43 22.99
N PHE A 165 -4.40 5.54 22.39
CA PHE A 165 -5.73 5.16 22.87
C PHE A 165 -6.08 3.72 22.46
N HIS A 166 -7.11 3.13 23.09
CA HIS A 166 -7.69 1.87 22.64
C HIS A 166 -8.93 2.17 21.82
N ALA A 167 -8.95 1.71 20.57
CA ALA A 167 -10.11 1.80 19.70
C ALA A 167 -11.00 0.57 19.89
N THR A 168 -12.30 0.73 19.64
CA THR A 168 -13.26 -0.40 19.58
C THR A 168 -13.63 -0.65 18.13
N GLY A 169 -13.53 -1.89 17.67
CA GLY A 169 -13.87 -2.30 16.30
C GLY A 169 -12.77 -3.09 15.60
N TYR A 170 -12.93 -3.25 14.28
CA TYR A 170 -12.01 -4.03 13.45
C TYR A 170 -10.97 -3.12 12.77
N MET A 171 -9.68 -3.50 12.85
CA MET A 171 -8.55 -2.69 12.39
C MET A 171 -8.72 -2.14 10.96
N THR A 172 -9.12 -2.97 9.99
CA THR A 172 -9.29 -2.52 8.60
C THR A 172 -10.37 -1.44 8.48
N ASP A 173 -11.45 -1.57 9.23
CA ASP A 173 -12.56 -0.61 9.21
C ASP A 173 -12.17 0.69 9.90
N LEU A 174 -11.50 0.60 11.06
CA LEU A 174 -10.98 1.75 11.80
C LEU A 174 -10.02 2.57 10.93
N LEU A 175 -9.00 1.94 10.33
CA LEU A 175 -8.06 2.65 9.46
C LEU A 175 -8.76 3.32 8.26
N THR A 176 -9.74 2.63 7.66
CA THR A 176 -10.52 3.20 6.54
C THR A 176 -11.35 4.39 7.00
N GLN A 177 -11.97 4.31 8.19
CA GLN A 177 -12.77 5.39 8.74
C GLN A 177 -11.93 6.64 8.97
N TYR A 178 -10.77 6.51 9.63
CA TYR A 178 -9.85 7.64 9.84
C TYR A 178 -9.31 8.23 8.53
N ALA A 179 -9.05 7.39 7.52
CA ALA A 179 -8.71 7.86 6.19
C ALA A 179 -9.85 8.66 5.54
N VAL A 180 -11.08 8.16 5.60
CA VAL A 180 -12.26 8.87 5.07
C VAL A 180 -12.50 10.18 5.82
N ASP A 181 -12.34 10.19 7.14
CA ASP A 181 -12.47 11.40 7.95
C ASP A 181 -11.38 12.42 7.63
N PHE A 182 -10.14 11.96 7.39
CA PHE A 182 -9.10 12.80 6.82
C PHE A 182 -9.58 13.40 5.49
N LEU A 183 -10.08 12.60 4.55
CA LEU A 183 -10.49 13.05 3.20
C LEU A 183 -11.68 14.02 3.19
N LYS A 184 -12.63 13.89 4.12
CA LYS A 184 -13.83 14.74 4.21
C LYS A 184 -13.55 16.16 4.71
N LYS A 185 -12.37 16.42 5.27
CA LYS A 185 -11.99 17.77 5.75
C LYS A 185 -12.03 18.79 4.60
N PRO A 186 -12.70 19.94 4.78
CA PRO A 186 -12.58 21.07 3.87
C PRO A 186 -11.10 21.46 3.72
N ARG A 187 -10.65 21.66 2.48
CA ARG A 187 -9.24 22.00 2.21
C ARG A 187 -9.10 22.85 0.97
N GLU A 188 -8.08 23.70 0.99
CA GLU A 188 -7.61 24.47 -0.17
C GLU A 188 -6.36 23.83 -0.79
N LYS A 189 -5.58 23.10 0.02
CA LYS A 189 -4.33 22.44 -0.41
C LYS A 189 -4.61 21.06 -1.01
N PRO A 190 -3.83 20.60 -2.00
CA PRO A 190 -3.86 19.20 -2.41
C PRO A 190 -3.33 18.32 -1.28
N PHE A 191 -3.63 17.02 -1.32
CA PHE A 191 -3.24 16.08 -0.28
C PHE A 191 -2.50 14.84 -0.79
N SER A 192 -1.73 14.24 0.11
CA SER A 192 -1.14 12.91 -0.07
C SER A 192 -1.44 12.05 1.16
N LEU A 193 -2.21 10.98 0.98
CA LEU A 193 -2.61 10.06 2.03
C LEU A 193 -1.97 8.68 1.81
N CYS A 194 -1.23 8.19 2.79
CA CYS A 194 -0.84 6.79 2.89
C CYS A 194 -1.89 6.04 3.71
N LEU A 195 -2.59 5.08 3.10
CA LEU A 195 -3.50 4.15 3.79
C LEU A 195 -2.92 2.74 3.74
N TRP A 196 -2.22 2.35 4.80
CA TRP A 196 -1.40 1.14 4.85
C TRP A 196 -2.01 0.12 5.80
N HIS A 197 -2.79 -0.82 5.27
CA HIS A 197 -3.52 -1.79 6.08
C HIS A 197 -2.62 -2.85 6.74
N LYS A 198 -3.08 -3.37 7.90
CA LYS A 198 -2.56 -4.60 8.52
C LYS A 198 -3.00 -5.84 7.73
N ALA A 199 -4.27 -5.90 7.35
CA ALA A 199 -4.79 -7.00 6.56
C ALA A 199 -3.98 -7.13 5.26
N VAL A 200 -3.66 -8.33 4.79
CA VAL A 200 -4.10 -9.66 5.27
C VAL A 200 -3.03 -10.39 6.11
N HIS A 201 -2.06 -9.67 6.69
CA HIS A 201 -0.98 -10.27 7.49
C HIS A 201 -1.50 -11.10 8.68
N GLY A 202 -0.71 -12.09 9.13
CA GLY A 202 -1.01 -12.91 10.30
C GLY A 202 -1.44 -12.09 11.53
N PRO A 203 -2.39 -12.59 12.36
CA PRO A 203 -2.90 -13.97 12.45
C PRO A 203 -4.13 -14.31 11.57
N PHE A 204 -4.40 -13.56 10.49
CA PHE A 204 -5.49 -13.85 9.54
C PHE A 204 -6.92 -13.80 10.12
N THR A 205 -7.14 -13.06 11.19
CA THR A 205 -8.48 -12.87 11.76
C THR A 205 -9.35 -12.03 10.83
N PRO A 206 -10.43 -12.58 10.23
CA PRO A 206 -11.35 -11.81 9.40
C PRO A 206 -12.20 -10.87 10.27
N ALA A 207 -12.84 -9.88 9.65
CA ALA A 207 -13.96 -9.20 10.29
C ALA A 207 -15.11 -10.19 10.46
N ASP A 208 -15.93 -10.05 11.52
CA ASP A 208 -17.02 -10.97 11.82
C ASP A 208 -17.97 -11.19 10.64
N ARG A 209 -18.28 -10.12 9.89
CA ARG A 209 -19.11 -10.19 8.67
C ARG A 209 -18.54 -11.05 7.54
N HIS A 210 -17.27 -11.44 7.62
CA HIS A 210 -16.57 -12.28 6.64
C HIS A 210 -16.10 -13.61 7.25
N SER A 211 -16.48 -13.96 8.48
CA SER A 211 -16.01 -15.19 9.15
C SER A 211 -16.34 -16.47 8.39
N ASP A 212 -17.52 -16.49 7.78
CA ASP A 212 -18.03 -17.60 6.95
C ASP A 212 -17.79 -17.39 5.45
N LEU A 213 -17.19 -16.26 5.07
CA LEU A 213 -16.97 -15.92 3.66
C LEU A 213 -15.97 -16.91 3.06
N TYR A 214 -16.42 -17.65 2.05
CA TYR A 214 -15.65 -18.71 1.36
C TYR A 214 -15.36 -19.98 2.20
N LYS A 215 -16.11 -20.25 3.28
CA LYS A 215 -15.92 -21.48 4.07
C LYS A 215 -16.05 -22.78 3.26
N ASP A 216 -16.88 -22.75 2.23
CA ASP A 216 -17.13 -23.89 1.32
C ASP A 216 -16.32 -23.78 0.01
N ALA A 217 -15.47 -22.76 -0.14
CA ALA A 217 -14.66 -22.61 -1.33
C ALA A 217 -13.44 -23.53 -1.27
N LEU A 218 -13.19 -24.23 -2.38
CA LEU A 218 -12.01 -25.07 -2.53
C LEU A 218 -10.85 -24.25 -3.07
N LEU A 219 -9.81 -24.05 -2.25
CA LEU A 219 -8.55 -23.48 -2.71
C LEU A 219 -7.74 -24.56 -3.43
N PRO A 220 -7.44 -24.41 -4.73
CA PRO A 220 -6.63 -25.39 -5.44
C PRO A 220 -5.25 -25.53 -4.80
N GLU A 221 -4.79 -26.77 -4.59
CA GLU A 221 -3.41 -27.03 -4.20
C GLU A 221 -2.47 -26.58 -5.33
N PRO A 222 -1.47 -25.71 -5.08
CA PRO A 222 -0.49 -25.38 -6.11
C PRO A 222 0.33 -26.61 -6.48
N VAL A 223 0.84 -26.68 -7.71
CA VAL A 223 1.67 -27.82 -8.18
C VAL A 223 2.86 -28.08 -7.24
N SER A 224 3.41 -27.02 -6.65
CA SER A 224 4.51 -27.10 -5.69
C SER A 224 4.11 -27.45 -4.26
N PHE A 225 2.83 -27.69 -3.97
CA PHE A 225 2.35 -27.97 -2.61
C PHE A 225 2.98 -29.24 -2.02
N ARG A 226 3.13 -30.27 -2.87
CA ARG A 226 3.70 -31.57 -2.49
C ARG A 226 5.13 -31.77 -2.99
N ASP A 227 5.81 -30.68 -3.32
CA ASP A 227 7.20 -30.71 -3.79
C ASP A 227 8.11 -31.40 -2.75
N THR A 228 8.84 -32.42 -3.18
CA THR A 228 9.73 -33.22 -2.32
C THR A 228 11.06 -32.51 -2.06
N PHE A 229 11.35 -31.44 -2.81
CA PHE A 229 12.64 -30.77 -2.88
C PHE A 229 13.79 -31.67 -3.36
N GLU A 230 13.49 -32.85 -3.91
CA GLU A 230 14.48 -33.77 -4.45
C GLU A 230 15.22 -33.13 -5.64
N GLY A 231 16.54 -33.29 -5.69
CA GLY A 231 17.39 -32.67 -6.70
C GLY A 231 17.59 -31.15 -6.57
N LYS A 232 16.93 -30.47 -5.62
CA LYS A 232 17.10 -29.02 -5.40
C LYS A 232 18.36 -28.70 -4.58
N PRO A 233 19.03 -27.56 -4.82
CA PRO A 233 20.19 -27.14 -4.04
C PRO A 233 19.93 -27.11 -2.53
N ALA A 234 20.97 -27.35 -1.73
CA ALA A 234 20.89 -27.43 -0.27
C ALA A 234 20.25 -26.20 0.42
N TRP A 235 20.31 -25.03 -0.20
CA TRP A 235 19.70 -23.80 0.32
C TRP A 235 18.19 -23.70 0.03
N GLN A 236 17.69 -24.40 -1.00
CA GLN A 236 16.26 -24.53 -1.33
C GLN A 236 15.60 -25.74 -0.67
N SER A 237 16.36 -26.82 -0.46
CA SER A 237 15.85 -28.05 0.19
C SER A 237 15.75 -27.93 1.71
N ARG A 238 16.26 -26.83 2.29
CA ARG A 238 15.91 -26.41 3.64
C ARG A 238 14.44 -26.02 3.62
N ARG A 239 13.58 -26.85 4.20
CA ARG A 239 12.17 -26.50 4.43
C ARG A 239 12.13 -25.09 5.03
N PRO A 240 11.38 -24.14 4.44
CA PRO A 240 11.09 -22.92 5.14
C PRO A 240 10.44 -23.33 6.47
N ARG A 241 11.04 -22.92 7.58
CA ARG A 241 10.40 -23.07 8.89
C ARG A 241 9.14 -22.22 8.80
N ALA A 242 7.99 -22.85 8.53
CA ALA A 242 6.72 -22.23 8.77
C ALA A 242 6.73 -21.78 10.24
N ALA A 243 6.65 -20.48 10.47
CA ALA A 243 6.46 -19.94 11.80
C ALA A 243 5.05 -20.34 12.24
N GLY A 244 4.90 -21.53 12.81
CA GLY A 244 3.63 -22.06 13.31
C GLY A 244 3.36 -23.50 12.91
N ASN A 245 3.20 -24.36 13.91
CA ASN A 245 2.79 -25.77 13.88
C ASN A 245 3.74 -26.82 13.28
N ARG A 246 4.50 -27.44 14.21
CA ARG A 246 4.76 -28.88 14.18
C ARG A 246 3.41 -29.60 14.26
N ASN A 247 2.90 -30.13 13.15
CA ASN A 247 2.14 -31.37 13.22
C ASN A 247 2.13 -32.06 11.86
N GLN A 248 2.41 -33.36 11.96
CA GLN A 248 2.57 -34.31 10.89
C GLN A 248 1.23 -34.50 10.16
N ALA A 249 1.19 -34.28 8.85
CA ALA A 249 0.20 -34.91 7.99
C ALA A 249 0.95 -35.97 7.17
N THR A 250 0.51 -37.22 7.32
CA THR A 250 1.04 -38.40 6.63
C THR A 250 0.88 -38.26 5.11
N ARG A 251 1.94 -38.64 4.37
CA ARG A 251 1.99 -38.57 2.89
C ARG A 251 1.21 -39.74 2.26
N PRO A 252 0.35 -39.52 1.26
CA PRO A 252 -0.01 -40.58 0.31
C PRO A 252 1.13 -40.83 -0.70
N SER A 253 1.24 -42.06 -1.20
CA SER A 253 2.34 -42.53 -2.05
C SER A 253 2.24 -42.03 -3.50
N LEU A 254 3.39 -41.94 -4.17
CA LEU A 254 3.61 -41.38 -5.51
C LEU A 254 2.99 -42.16 -6.70
N ALA A 255 2.24 -43.24 -6.45
CA ALA A 255 1.79 -44.14 -7.51
C ALA A 255 0.58 -43.64 -8.34
N ASP A 256 -0.17 -42.64 -7.85
CA ASP A 256 -1.51 -42.35 -8.40
C ASP A 256 -1.64 -41.07 -9.25
N LEU A 257 -0.56 -40.38 -9.58
CA LEU A 257 -0.66 -39.08 -10.28
C LEU A 257 0.13 -39.08 -11.59
N GLN A 258 -0.59 -39.24 -12.71
CA GLN A 258 -0.07 -38.91 -14.03
C GLN A 258 0.16 -37.39 -14.12
N PRO A 259 1.32 -36.92 -14.61
CA PRO A 259 1.58 -35.49 -14.75
C PRO A 259 0.68 -34.90 -15.86
N PRO A 260 0.05 -33.73 -15.66
CA PRO A 260 -0.64 -33.05 -16.74
C PRO A 260 0.37 -32.53 -17.76
N ALA A 261 0.02 -32.67 -19.05
CA ALA A 261 0.78 -32.12 -20.16
C ALA A 261 0.75 -30.59 -20.11
N TRP A 262 1.84 -29.97 -19.67
CA TRP A 262 2.04 -28.53 -19.78
C TRP A 262 2.52 -28.20 -21.20
N ASN A 263 1.66 -27.56 -21.99
CA ASN A 263 2.08 -26.92 -23.23
C ASN A 263 2.45 -25.47 -22.91
N ALA A 264 3.75 -25.16 -22.95
CA ALA A 264 4.27 -23.82 -22.69
C ALA A 264 4.08 -22.96 -23.96
N ARG A 265 2.90 -22.38 -24.12
CA ARG A 265 2.59 -21.21 -24.97
C ARG A 265 1.08 -20.98 -24.89
N ASP A 266 0.69 -19.99 -24.09
CA ASP A 266 -0.39 -19.02 -24.32
C ASP A 266 -0.26 -17.89 -23.29
#